data_AF-A0A0S7YDW8-F1
#
_entry.id   AF-A0A0S7YDW8-F1
#
_cell.length_a   1.000
_cell.length_b   1.000
_cell.length_c   1.000
_cell.angle_alpha   90.00
_cell.angle_beta   90.00
_cell.angle_gamma   90.00
#
_symmetry.space_group_name_H-M   'P 1'
#
loop_
_entity.id
_entity.type
_entity.pdbx_description
1 polymer ?
#
loop_
_entity_poly.entity_id
_entity_poly.type
_entity_poly.pdbx_seq_one_letter_code
_entity_poly.pdbx_strand_id
1 'polypeptide(L)'
;MYVKWRLKRALRPVTRAFSVGQRHKLGVQWQRETEDVLEHNRLVRPTVLKSVNCRTRLFWQMLAGDNPDALLVYRHYPNWDWQDDPERCAVRAVDELRHEIGIPEDRSHYLLDIIDAVECNNEFVHSHEHARHADADRYMAAFAWQAADRLGLKTVALNSACGHFAEELIGCFPLTLEALAETGGYLGMHEYDAWTMDRIHRETVDTDGGFWLCGKWKRAMGPVWEKYGDAVKLVVTECGVDGGVVGQPGKGWRDVDADPTVALESYCGEHSLAWYNDLLNGDDLVVGAAIFIVSGEGDWSRFDIAGTEIPERIARMPGIKETGGEMDDEIRVFDMDGVERDFEYAKSKYGVAFRRASVAAGQKVYRLVELREKTGNASLITKVLDEAGQPVADADVAIYWPDAPDPPDPPTELLPHDWYGNFTHGPTNANGDVGPGMGKGAYHGQGEGGPHAVWVRDPGYPSDICEKLGMLAGTFHDHLDQKFQLTVAGEEPQPTGDLAAEVNAIGDRLKEIAAQMGNGGITEIVVKRAGAPDRVFVEKAESLVARAVARAMALVGR
;
A
#
# COMPACT_ATOMS: atom_id res chain seq x y z
N MET A 1 40.57 -4.63 -11.65
CA MET A 1 40.75 -5.81 -10.76
C MET A 1 39.80 -5.61 -9.59
N TYR A 2 38.55 -6.07 -9.72
CA TYR A 2 37.52 -5.84 -8.71
C TYR A 2 37.83 -6.74 -7.50
N VAL A 3 38.47 -6.17 -6.48
CA VAL A 3 38.62 -6.83 -5.19
C VAL A 3 37.21 -6.85 -4.59
N LYS A 4 36.56 -8.00 -4.65
CA LYS A 4 35.25 -8.22 -4.05
C LYS A 4 35.36 -7.85 -2.56
N TRP A 5 34.80 -6.70 -2.17
CA TRP A 5 34.79 -6.24 -0.79
C TRP A 5 33.84 -7.14 -0.01
N ARG A 6 34.36 -8.25 0.52
CA ARG A 6 33.58 -9.07 1.45
C ARG A 6 33.41 -8.25 2.74
N LEU A 7 32.16 -7.93 3.06
CA LEU A 7 31.76 -7.39 4.37
C LEU A 7 32.44 -8.20 5.47
N LYS A 8 33.26 -7.54 6.29
CA LYS A 8 33.91 -8.20 7.43
C LYS A 8 33.01 -8.23 8.65
N ARG A 9 31.95 -7.43 8.64
CA ARG A 9 31.00 -7.26 9.73
C ARG A 9 29.59 -7.57 9.23
N ALA A 10 28.87 -8.39 9.99
CA ALA A 10 27.43 -8.51 9.78
C ALA A 10 26.79 -7.13 10.04
N LEU A 11 26.02 -6.65 9.08
CA LEU A 11 25.25 -5.43 9.24
C LEU A 11 24.27 -5.61 10.40
N ARG A 12 24.00 -4.53 11.13
CA ARG A 12 22.85 -4.55 12.04
C ARG A 12 21.62 -4.79 11.16
N PRO A 13 20.82 -5.85 11.42
CA PRO A 13 19.55 -5.95 10.75
C PRO A 13 18.78 -4.69 11.14
N VAL A 14 18.46 -3.84 10.18
CA VAL A 14 17.53 -2.75 10.39
C VAL A 14 16.17 -3.42 10.49
N THR A 15 15.84 -3.85 11.70
CA THR A 15 14.59 -4.52 12.06
C THR A 15 13.48 -3.51 12.35
N ARG A 16 13.59 -2.26 11.91
CA ARG A 16 12.45 -1.33 11.88
C ARG A 16 11.50 -1.85 10.79
N ALA A 17 10.80 -2.94 11.10
CA ALA A 17 9.61 -3.31 10.37
C ALA A 17 8.66 -2.13 10.55
N PHE A 18 8.22 -1.53 9.43
CA PHE A 18 7.20 -0.50 9.48
C PHE A 18 6.05 -1.03 10.34
N SER A 19 5.81 -0.37 11.46
CA SER A 19 4.84 -0.90 12.40
C SER A 19 3.45 -0.76 11.80
N VAL A 20 2.59 -1.71 12.20
CA VAL A 20 1.14 -1.80 11.97
C VAL A 20 0.39 -0.47 12.25
N GLY A 21 1.05 0.53 12.86
CA GLY A 21 0.48 1.85 13.16
C GLY A 21 0.82 2.99 12.19
N GLN A 22 1.68 2.81 11.17
CA GLN A 22 2.02 3.91 10.26
C GLN A 22 0.90 4.22 9.27
N ARG A 23 0.42 5.47 9.33
CA ARG A 23 -0.73 5.92 8.54
C ARG A 23 -0.37 6.42 7.13
N HIS A 24 0.89 6.74 6.86
CA HIS A 24 1.29 7.31 5.57
C HIS A 24 2.77 7.05 5.33
N LYS A 25 3.21 7.26 4.09
CA LYS A 25 4.63 7.17 3.70
C LYS A 25 5.30 8.54 3.50
N LEU A 26 4.61 9.61 3.87
CA LEU A 26 5.20 10.94 3.91
C LEU A 26 6.13 11.09 5.12
N GLY A 27 7.32 11.59 4.83
CA GLY A 27 8.39 11.93 5.73
C GLY A 27 8.72 13.41 5.66
N VAL A 28 9.83 13.82 6.28
CA VAL A 28 10.27 15.20 6.23
C VAL A 28 11.79 15.34 6.18
N GLN A 29 12.22 16.37 5.45
CA GLN A 29 13.59 16.87 5.49
C GLN A 29 13.70 18.09 6.42
N TRP A 30 14.83 18.23 7.12
CA TRP A 30 15.16 19.46 7.83
C TRP A 30 16.64 19.83 7.69
N GLN A 31 16.94 21.10 7.97
CA GLN A 31 18.31 21.65 7.97
C GLN A 31 18.76 22.19 9.31
N ARG A 32 17.82 22.45 10.20
CA ARG A 32 18.08 22.99 11.53
C ARG A 32 17.37 22.17 12.58
N GLU A 33 18.04 22.03 13.71
CA GLU A 33 17.53 21.33 14.88
C GLU A 33 16.62 22.29 15.64
N THR A 34 15.32 22.20 15.40
CA THR A 34 14.29 23.08 15.99
C THR A 34 13.22 22.25 16.70
N GLU A 35 12.45 22.89 17.58
CA GLU A 35 11.30 22.23 18.20
C GLU A 35 10.24 21.85 17.16
N ASP A 36 10.08 22.63 16.08
CA ASP A 36 9.12 22.35 15.00
C ASP A 36 9.36 20.97 14.35
N VAL A 37 10.62 20.56 14.21
CA VAL A 37 10.96 19.22 13.68
C VAL A 37 10.58 18.12 14.67
N LEU A 38 10.78 18.35 15.98
CA LEU A 38 10.40 17.40 17.02
C LEU A 38 8.87 17.29 17.15
N GLU A 39 8.17 18.43 17.09
CA GLU A 39 6.71 18.49 17.07
C GLU A 39 6.16 17.78 15.83
N HIS A 40 6.71 18.06 14.65
CA HIS A 40 6.35 17.35 13.42
C HIS A 40 6.56 15.84 13.59
N ASN A 41 7.70 15.40 14.13
CA ASN A 41 7.95 13.98 14.34
C ASN A 41 6.92 13.31 15.27
N ARG A 42 6.56 13.96 16.39
CA ARG A 42 5.57 13.44 17.34
C ARG A 42 4.15 13.39 16.77
N LEU A 43 3.76 14.45 16.05
CA LEU A 43 2.42 14.60 15.49
C LEU A 43 2.22 13.69 14.28
N VAL A 44 3.15 13.75 13.33
CA VAL A 44 3.03 13.11 12.03
C VAL A 44 3.51 11.66 12.07
N ARG A 45 4.51 11.35 12.90
CA ARG A 45 5.19 10.03 12.91
C ARG A 45 5.68 9.60 11.51
N PRO A 46 6.50 10.45 10.85
CA PRO A 46 6.98 10.21 9.49
C PRO A 46 7.69 8.87 9.29
N THR A 47 7.59 8.29 8.10
CA THR A 47 8.35 7.07 7.72
C THR A 47 9.81 7.35 7.42
N VAL A 48 10.12 8.56 6.95
CA VAL A 48 11.48 9.00 6.60
C VAL A 48 11.77 10.32 7.27
N LEU A 49 12.88 10.37 8.00
CA LEU A 49 13.41 11.56 8.64
C LEU A 49 14.80 11.83 8.08
N LYS A 50 14.94 12.87 7.26
CA LYS A 50 16.20 13.24 6.62
C LYS A 50 16.73 14.56 7.16
N SER A 51 17.95 14.55 7.69
CA SER A 51 18.64 15.79 8.03
C SER A 51 19.66 16.19 6.98
N VAL A 52 19.93 17.48 6.92
CA VAL A 52 21.07 18.05 6.21
C VAL A 52 21.97 18.75 7.23
N ASN A 53 23.18 18.22 7.45
CA ASN A 53 24.20 18.78 8.37
C ASN A 53 23.80 18.92 9.87
N CYS A 54 22.79 18.21 10.37
CA CYS A 54 22.40 18.25 11.78
C CYS A 54 23.14 17.18 12.61
N ARG A 55 23.92 17.59 13.62
CA ARG A 55 24.90 16.73 14.30
C ARG A 55 24.68 16.55 15.80
N THR A 56 23.65 17.16 16.37
CA THR A 56 23.41 17.08 17.81
C THR A 56 22.83 15.73 18.17
N ARG A 57 23.61 14.90 18.86
CA ARG A 57 23.20 13.54 19.26
C ARG A 57 21.88 13.56 20.02
N LEU A 58 21.71 14.48 20.98
CA LEU A 58 20.49 14.55 21.80
C LEU A 58 19.25 14.74 20.92
N PHE A 59 19.35 15.57 19.88
CA PHE A 59 18.25 15.82 18.96
C PHE A 59 17.85 14.54 18.20
N TRP A 60 18.83 13.83 17.66
CA TRP A 60 18.61 12.52 17.02
C TRP A 60 18.04 11.46 17.96
N GLN A 61 18.49 11.45 19.23
CA GLN A 61 17.93 10.54 20.25
C GLN A 61 16.46 10.85 20.54
N MET A 62 16.08 12.13 20.58
CA MET A 62 14.68 12.53 20.74
C MET A 62 13.85 12.09 19.53
N LEU A 63 14.34 12.30 18.31
CA LEU A 63 13.66 11.83 17.10
C LEU A 63 13.45 10.31 17.11
N ALA A 64 14.52 9.55 17.38
CA ALA A 64 14.47 8.09 17.44
C ALA A 64 13.59 7.57 18.58
N GLY A 65 13.56 8.27 19.72
CA GLY A 65 12.74 7.90 20.86
C GLY A 65 11.24 8.17 20.63
N ASP A 66 10.93 9.32 20.04
CA ASP A 66 9.55 9.73 19.73
C ASP A 66 8.97 8.91 18.55
N ASN A 67 9.83 8.48 17.62
CA ASN A 67 9.43 7.70 16.45
C ASN A 67 10.46 6.60 16.11
N PRO A 68 10.42 5.47 16.83
CA PRO A 68 11.39 4.38 16.66
C PRO A 68 11.26 3.63 15.33
N ASP A 69 10.19 3.86 14.56
CA ASP A 69 9.90 3.16 13.30
C ASP A 69 10.37 3.95 12.07
N ALA A 70 10.72 5.23 12.22
CA ALA A 70 11.21 6.06 11.11
C ALA A 70 12.58 5.58 10.60
N LEU A 71 12.79 5.66 9.29
CA LEU A 71 14.11 5.61 8.68
C LEU A 71 14.83 6.94 8.91
N LEU A 72 15.92 6.91 9.68
CA LEU A 72 16.75 8.08 9.98
C LEU A 72 17.91 8.19 8.97
N VAL A 73 17.85 9.23 8.13
CA VAL A 73 18.82 9.47 7.05
C VAL A 73 19.64 10.73 7.35
N TYR A 74 20.96 10.57 7.41
CA TYR A 74 21.90 11.69 7.53
C TYR A 74 22.52 12.03 6.18
N ARG A 75 22.41 13.29 5.74
CA ARG A 75 23.15 13.79 4.58
C ARG A 75 24.35 14.61 5.00
N HIS A 76 25.50 14.24 4.44
CA HIS A 76 26.77 14.95 4.51
C HIS A 76 27.05 15.68 3.18
N TYR A 77 27.74 16.83 3.22
CA TYR A 77 28.29 17.48 2.03
C TYR A 77 29.80 17.25 1.94
N PRO A 78 30.25 16.15 1.28
CA PRO A 78 31.67 15.95 1.06
C PRO A 78 32.20 16.90 -0.02
N ASN A 79 33.52 17.10 -0.03
CA ASN A 79 34.20 17.71 -1.17
C ASN A 79 34.26 16.72 -2.35
N TRP A 80 33.62 17.08 -3.47
CA TRP A 80 33.32 16.18 -4.61
C TRP A 80 34.46 15.97 -5.62
N ASP A 81 35.73 15.97 -5.21
CA ASP A 81 36.82 15.72 -6.18
C ASP A 81 37.20 14.23 -6.21
N TRP A 82 36.74 13.56 -7.27
CA TRP A 82 36.75 12.11 -7.54
C TRP A 82 37.33 11.75 -8.90
N GLN A 83 37.85 12.74 -9.63
CA GLN A 83 38.19 12.60 -11.05
C GLN A 83 39.32 11.60 -11.33
N ASP A 84 40.20 11.33 -10.36
CA ASP A 84 41.38 10.48 -10.59
C ASP A 84 41.24 9.06 -10.02
N ASP A 85 40.46 8.85 -8.96
CA ASP A 85 40.30 7.55 -8.27
C ASP A 85 38.99 7.51 -7.46
N PRO A 86 37.86 7.13 -8.11
CA PRO A 86 36.53 7.16 -7.51
C PRO A 86 36.44 6.33 -6.22
N GLU A 87 37.02 5.12 -6.20
CA GLU A 87 36.95 4.24 -5.03
C GLU A 87 37.77 4.78 -3.85
N ARG A 88 38.96 5.34 -4.10
CA ARG A 88 39.75 5.96 -3.03
C ARG A 88 39.08 7.21 -2.49
N CYS A 89 38.42 7.99 -3.34
CA CYS A 89 37.63 9.13 -2.90
C CYS A 89 36.43 8.70 -2.05
N ALA A 90 35.74 7.60 -2.41
CA ALA A 90 34.67 7.05 -1.59
C ALA A 90 35.16 6.59 -0.21
N VAL A 91 36.32 5.93 -0.13
CA VAL A 91 36.97 5.57 1.15
C VAL A 91 37.24 6.81 2.00
N ARG A 92 37.82 7.86 1.38
CA ARG A 92 38.10 9.12 2.08
C ARG A 92 36.83 9.78 2.59
N ALA A 93 35.77 9.82 1.77
CA ALA A 93 34.47 10.39 2.15
C ALA A 93 33.85 9.63 3.35
N VAL A 94 33.94 8.30 3.38
CA VAL A 94 33.46 7.51 4.53
C VAL A 94 34.32 7.74 5.78
N ASP A 95 35.64 7.92 5.64
CA ASP A 95 36.52 8.24 6.77
C ASP A 95 36.26 9.67 7.30
N GLU A 96 35.99 10.64 6.42
CA GLU A 96 35.55 12.00 6.78
C GLU A 96 34.20 11.96 7.50
N LEU A 97 33.23 11.21 6.96
CA LEU A 97 31.94 11.00 7.60
C LEU A 97 32.11 10.35 8.98
N ARG A 98 32.95 9.32 9.10
CA ARG A 98 33.26 8.70 10.40
C ARG A 98 33.80 9.70 11.40
N HIS A 99 34.68 10.61 10.96
CA HIS A 99 35.19 11.66 11.81
C HIS A 99 34.09 12.67 12.16
N GLU A 100 33.20 12.97 11.24
CA GLU A 100 32.12 13.94 11.46
C GLU A 100 31.04 13.47 12.44
N ILE A 101 30.58 12.22 12.31
CA ILE A 101 29.45 11.67 13.07
C ILE A 101 29.86 10.59 14.07
N GLY A 102 31.16 10.42 14.31
CA GLY A 102 31.69 9.24 15.02
C GLY A 102 32.93 9.47 15.89
N ILE A 103 33.29 10.70 16.26
CA ILE A 103 34.45 10.97 17.15
C ILE A 103 34.26 10.25 18.49
N PRO A 104 35.08 9.24 18.83
CA PRO A 104 34.94 8.48 20.07
C PRO A 104 35.23 9.30 21.33
N GLU A 105 36.08 10.32 21.22
CA GLU A 105 36.53 11.16 22.33
C GLU A 105 35.49 12.21 22.74
N ASP A 106 34.59 12.58 21.84
CA ASP A 106 33.46 13.49 22.11
C ASP A 106 32.13 12.80 21.77
N ARG A 107 31.56 12.13 22.77
CA ARG A 107 30.31 11.37 22.64
C ARG A 107 29.09 12.24 22.31
N SER A 108 29.20 13.57 22.34
CA SER A 108 28.08 14.47 22.06
C SER A 108 27.66 14.52 20.58
N HIS A 109 28.53 14.05 19.66
CA HIS A 109 28.28 14.04 18.21
C HIS A 109 28.26 12.63 17.60
N TYR A 110 28.35 11.59 18.42
CA TYR A 110 28.31 10.22 17.93
C TYR A 110 26.89 9.88 17.45
N LEU A 111 26.68 9.62 16.16
CA LEU A 111 25.36 9.28 15.59
C LEU A 111 25.26 7.84 15.08
N LEU A 112 26.39 7.12 14.97
CA LEU A 112 26.48 5.80 14.32
C LEU A 112 25.59 4.70 14.95
N ASP A 113 25.15 4.89 16.19
CA ASP A 113 24.23 3.97 16.89
C ASP A 113 22.76 4.44 16.86
N ILE A 114 22.48 5.59 16.25
CA ILE A 114 21.14 6.21 16.18
C ILE A 114 20.61 6.22 14.75
N ILE A 115 21.39 6.72 13.79
CA ILE A 115 20.95 6.82 12.39
C ILE A 115 20.99 5.47 11.68
N ASP A 116 20.15 5.30 10.68
CA ASP A 116 20.02 4.02 9.95
C ASP A 116 20.76 4.06 8.61
N ALA A 117 20.76 5.22 7.95
CA ALA A 117 21.35 5.38 6.63
C ALA A 117 22.07 6.73 6.46
N VAL A 118 23.01 6.77 5.52
CA VAL A 118 23.69 7.97 5.07
C VAL A 118 23.45 8.21 3.60
N GLU A 119 23.17 9.45 3.24
CA GLU A 119 23.04 9.85 1.86
C GLU A 119 24.44 9.95 1.22
N CYS A 120 24.57 9.39 0.01
CA CYS A 120 25.73 9.60 -0.84
C CYS A 120 25.65 11.01 -1.48
N ASN A 121 26.24 11.19 -2.67
CA ASN A 121 26.21 12.47 -3.36
C ASN A 121 24.77 12.89 -3.73
N ASN A 122 24.50 14.18 -3.60
CA ASN A 122 23.23 14.80 -3.95
C ASN A 122 23.23 15.32 -5.38
N GLU A 123 22.20 14.95 -6.14
CA GLU A 123 21.90 15.45 -7.50
C GLU A 123 23.07 15.42 -8.47
N PHE A 124 24.04 14.52 -8.23
CA PHE A 124 25.26 14.52 -9.02
C PHE A 124 25.01 14.16 -10.49
N VAL A 125 24.00 13.34 -10.74
CA VAL A 125 23.72 12.82 -12.08
C VAL A 125 22.80 13.78 -12.83
N HIS A 126 23.41 14.75 -13.52
CA HIS A 126 22.73 15.57 -14.52
C HIS A 126 22.78 14.86 -15.89
N SER A 127 21.71 14.99 -16.67
CA SER A 127 21.32 14.10 -17.79
C SER A 127 22.26 14.00 -19.01
N HIS A 128 23.46 14.58 -19.01
CA HIS A 128 24.20 14.78 -20.28
C HIS A 128 25.68 14.42 -20.30
N GLU A 129 26.30 14.03 -19.18
CA GLU A 129 27.73 13.65 -19.16
C GLU A 129 27.92 12.14 -18.90
N HIS A 130 27.46 11.30 -19.83
CA HIS A 130 27.63 9.84 -19.78
C HIS A 130 29.05 9.39 -19.45
N ALA A 131 30.07 10.15 -19.88
CA ALA A 131 31.48 9.88 -19.62
C ALA A 131 31.82 9.77 -18.11
N ARG A 132 31.02 10.40 -17.23
CA ARG A 132 31.22 10.37 -15.78
C ARG A 132 30.37 9.34 -15.04
N HIS A 133 29.38 8.71 -15.69
CA HIS A 133 28.50 7.76 -15.02
C HIS A 133 29.25 6.52 -14.53
N ALA A 134 30.24 6.03 -15.27
CA ALA A 134 31.03 4.87 -14.87
C ALA A 134 31.88 5.14 -13.61
N ASP A 135 32.50 6.30 -13.52
CA ASP A 135 33.25 6.71 -12.32
C ASP A 135 32.31 6.97 -11.15
N ALA A 136 31.13 7.54 -11.44
CA ALA A 136 30.10 7.75 -10.44
C ALA A 136 29.56 6.45 -9.85
N ASP A 137 29.31 5.46 -10.70
CA ASP A 137 28.90 4.12 -10.30
C ASP A 137 29.96 3.45 -9.41
N ARG A 138 31.23 3.53 -9.81
CA ARG A 138 32.35 3.00 -9.00
C ARG A 138 32.45 3.68 -7.63
N TYR A 139 32.33 5.00 -7.57
CA TYR A 139 32.35 5.72 -6.29
C TYR A 139 31.14 5.39 -5.43
N MET A 140 29.92 5.40 -5.95
CA MET A 140 28.71 5.14 -5.17
C MET A 140 28.68 3.71 -4.63
N ALA A 141 29.08 2.73 -5.46
CA ALA A 141 29.25 1.35 -5.03
C ALA A 141 30.30 1.22 -3.92
N ALA A 142 31.49 1.81 -4.12
CA ALA A 142 32.54 1.83 -3.11
C ALA A 142 32.07 2.50 -1.82
N PHE A 143 31.38 3.63 -1.90
CA PHE A 143 30.84 4.35 -0.75
C PHE A 143 29.86 3.46 0.02
N ALA A 144 28.92 2.81 -0.67
CA ALA A 144 27.95 1.92 -0.05
C ALA A 144 28.62 0.76 0.71
N TRP A 145 29.57 0.07 0.08
CA TRP A 145 30.33 -0.99 0.75
C TRP A 145 31.16 -0.48 1.94
N GLN A 146 31.81 0.69 1.82
CA GLN A 146 32.63 1.25 2.91
C GLN A 146 31.75 1.73 4.07
N ALA A 147 30.62 2.38 3.81
CA ALA A 147 29.68 2.80 4.85
C ALA A 147 29.14 1.59 5.62
N ALA A 148 28.76 0.53 4.90
CA ALA A 148 28.33 -0.73 5.47
C ALA A 148 29.42 -1.40 6.33
N ASP A 149 30.63 -1.58 5.79
CA ASP A 149 31.72 -2.28 6.48
C ASP A 149 32.29 -1.50 7.68
N ARG A 150 32.51 -0.19 7.51
CA ARG A 150 33.21 0.63 8.50
C ARG A 150 32.30 1.30 9.51
N LEU A 151 31.11 1.73 9.08
CA LEU A 151 30.17 2.48 9.92
C LEU A 151 29.01 1.59 10.40
N GLY A 152 28.72 0.50 9.70
CA GLY A 152 27.53 -0.31 9.96
C GLY A 152 26.24 0.40 9.53
N LEU A 153 26.34 1.34 8.59
CA LEU A 153 25.23 2.15 8.10
C LEU A 153 24.84 1.73 6.68
N LYS A 154 23.55 1.87 6.37
CA LYS A 154 23.05 1.75 5.00
C LYS A 154 23.38 3.01 4.20
N THR A 155 23.30 2.91 2.89
CA THR A 155 23.52 4.06 2.00
C THR A 155 22.26 4.35 1.19
N VAL A 156 21.93 5.63 1.02
CA VAL A 156 20.99 6.12 0.01
C VAL A 156 21.81 6.70 -1.16
N ALA A 157 21.88 5.99 -2.28
CA ALA A 157 22.70 6.36 -3.43
C ALA A 157 21.86 6.83 -4.63
N LEU A 158 22.51 7.42 -5.64
CA LEU A 158 21.88 7.89 -6.87
C LEU A 158 20.85 9.03 -6.71
N ASN A 159 20.81 9.77 -5.59
CA ASN A 159 19.86 10.89 -5.38
C ASN A 159 19.84 11.83 -6.58
N SER A 160 18.94 11.59 -7.52
CA SER A 160 18.93 12.25 -8.81
C SER A 160 18.06 13.48 -8.72
N ALA A 161 18.46 14.54 -9.42
CA ALA A 161 17.61 15.71 -9.57
C ALA A 161 16.25 15.32 -10.16
N CYS A 162 15.22 16.10 -9.83
CA CYS A 162 13.88 15.85 -10.33
C CYS A 162 13.85 15.73 -11.86
N GLY A 163 13.05 14.78 -12.35
CA GLY A 163 12.89 14.51 -13.77
C GLY A 163 14.05 13.76 -14.43
N HIS A 164 15.13 13.44 -13.71
CA HIS A 164 16.30 12.75 -14.30
C HIS A 164 16.29 11.24 -14.07
N PHE A 165 15.47 10.73 -13.15
CA PHE A 165 15.41 9.31 -12.79
C PHE A 165 14.76 8.45 -13.90
N ALA A 166 15.53 8.03 -14.89
CA ALA A 166 15.06 7.23 -16.02
C ALA A 166 15.72 5.86 -16.05
N GLU A 167 15.09 4.89 -16.73
CA GLU A 167 15.61 3.52 -16.86
C GLU A 167 17.03 3.51 -17.46
N GLU A 168 17.26 4.31 -18.50
CA GLU A 168 18.56 4.44 -19.16
C GLU A 168 19.63 4.99 -18.21
N LEU A 169 19.22 5.90 -17.32
CA LEU A 169 20.12 6.45 -16.31
C LEU A 169 20.48 5.36 -15.30
N ILE A 170 19.49 4.68 -14.73
CA ILE A 170 19.70 3.63 -13.73
C ILE A 170 20.56 2.49 -14.30
N GLY A 171 20.35 2.14 -15.57
CA GLY A 171 21.15 1.14 -16.29
C GLY A 171 22.64 1.49 -16.38
N CYS A 172 23.02 2.76 -16.17
CA CYS A 172 24.42 3.19 -16.09
C CYS A 172 25.09 2.89 -14.73
N PHE A 173 24.35 2.41 -13.72
CA PHE A 173 24.84 2.21 -12.35
C PHE A 173 24.78 0.76 -11.83
N PRO A 174 25.24 -0.25 -12.61
CA PRO A 174 25.11 -1.65 -12.22
C PRO A 174 25.88 -2.01 -10.93
N LEU A 175 27.03 -1.38 -10.66
CA LEU A 175 27.82 -1.67 -9.45
C LEU A 175 27.15 -1.10 -8.21
N THR A 176 26.55 0.08 -8.33
CA THR A 176 25.79 0.72 -7.25
C THR A 176 24.60 -0.14 -6.89
N LEU A 177 23.84 -0.63 -7.87
CA LEU A 177 22.71 -1.53 -7.63
C LEU A 177 23.14 -2.84 -6.94
N GLU A 178 24.25 -3.44 -7.37
CA GLU A 178 24.83 -4.62 -6.70
C GLU A 178 25.20 -4.31 -5.24
N ALA A 179 25.90 -3.20 -5.00
CA ALA A 179 26.29 -2.79 -3.66
C ALA A 179 25.09 -2.51 -2.74
N LEU A 180 24.04 -1.84 -3.26
CA LEU A 180 22.81 -1.59 -2.50
C LEU A 180 22.09 -2.90 -2.16
N ALA A 181 21.97 -3.83 -3.12
CA ALA A 181 21.36 -5.14 -2.88
C ALA A 181 22.14 -5.96 -1.83
N GLU A 182 23.48 -5.93 -1.88
CA GLU A 182 24.33 -6.64 -0.92
C GLU A 182 24.31 -6.02 0.49
N THR A 183 24.18 -4.69 0.57
CA THR A 183 24.26 -3.94 1.84
C THR A 183 22.89 -3.58 2.42
N GLY A 184 21.80 -3.94 1.73
CA GLY A 184 20.44 -3.54 2.10
C GLY A 184 20.21 -2.03 2.09
N GLY A 185 20.93 -1.33 1.20
CA GLY A 185 20.83 0.11 0.98
C GLY A 185 19.59 0.50 0.16
N TYR A 186 19.53 1.78 -0.21
CA TYR A 186 18.39 2.38 -0.91
C TYR A 186 18.85 3.14 -2.15
N LEU A 187 18.02 3.11 -3.19
CA LEU A 187 18.06 4.10 -4.25
C LEU A 187 17.34 5.36 -3.79
N GLY A 188 17.99 6.51 -3.99
CA GLY A 188 17.49 7.84 -3.67
C GLY A 188 17.04 8.59 -4.92
N MET A 189 16.03 9.44 -4.78
CA MET A 189 15.63 10.40 -5.82
C MET A 189 14.95 11.62 -5.23
N HIS A 190 14.89 12.69 -6.01
CA HIS A 190 14.09 13.88 -5.72
C HIS A 190 12.89 13.94 -6.66
N GLU A 191 11.71 14.30 -6.14
CA GLU A 191 10.49 14.40 -6.92
C GLU A 191 9.72 15.68 -6.64
N TYR A 192 9.61 16.51 -7.67
CA TYR A 192 8.89 17.77 -7.63
C TYR A 192 8.04 17.95 -8.88
N ASP A 193 6.88 18.56 -8.74
CA ASP A 193 6.14 19.14 -9.87
C ASP A 193 5.57 20.50 -9.43
N ALA A 194 4.95 21.24 -10.33
CA ALA A 194 4.29 22.49 -10.02
C ALA A 194 3.19 22.74 -11.04
N TRP A 195 1.99 23.20 -10.68
CA TRP A 195 1.62 23.76 -9.37
C TRP A 195 1.00 22.76 -8.39
N THR A 196 0.67 21.56 -8.87
CA THR A 196 0.30 20.39 -8.06
C THR A 196 1.26 19.26 -8.35
N MET A 197 1.45 18.33 -7.40
CA MET A 197 2.44 17.25 -7.56
C MET A 197 2.08 16.26 -8.68
N ASP A 198 0.79 16.15 -9.03
CA ASP A 198 0.28 15.23 -10.05
C ASP A 198 0.13 15.88 -11.45
N ARG A 199 0.53 17.15 -11.64
CA ARG A 199 0.18 17.91 -12.85
C ARG A 199 0.64 17.20 -14.12
N ILE A 200 1.93 16.89 -14.25
CA ILE A 200 2.45 16.22 -15.44
C ILE A 200 1.85 14.82 -15.58
N HIS A 201 1.60 14.12 -14.47
CA HIS A 201 0.91 12.84 -14.53
C HIS A 201 -0.47 12.99 -15.20
N ARG A 202 -1.32 13.91 -14.75
CA ARG A 202 -2.64 14.14 -15.36
C ARG A 202 -2.55 14.60 -16.82
N GLU A 203 -1.57 15.45 -17.14
CA GLU A 203 -1.42 15.98 -18.50
C GLU A 203 -1.02 14.90 -19.51
N THR A 204 -0.33 13.84 -19.08
CA THR A 204 0.23 12.84 -20.00
C THR A 204 -0.25 11.40 -19.77
N VAL A 205 -1.06 11.13 -18.74
CA VAL A 205 -1.54 9.76 -18.43
C VAL A 205 -2.22 9.10 -19.62
N ASP A 206 -3.06 9.82 -20.35
CA ASP A 206 -3.78 9.31 -21.51
C ASP A 206 -2.90 9.10 -22.75
N THR A 207 -1.73 9.76 -22.82
CA THR A 207 -0.85 9.73 -23.99
C THR A 207 0.35 8.80 -23.83
N ASP A 208 0.93 8.73 -22.63
CA ASP A 208 2.17 7.99 -22.37
C ASP A 208 2.25 7.34 -20.99
N GLY A 209 1.13 7.29 -20.27
CA GLY A 209 1.02 6.65 -18.96
C GLY A 209 1.41 7.53 -17.77
N GLY A 210 1.81 8.79 -17.97
CA GLY A 210 2.04 9.73 -16.86
C GLY A 210 3.36 9.50 -16.12
N PHE A 211 3.48 10.05 -14.91
CA PHE A 211 4.60 9.82 -13.97
C PHE A 211 5.99 10.26 -14.49
N TRP A 212 6.09 11.41 -15.15
CA TRP A 212 7.40 11.91 -15.62
C TRP A 212 8.19 12.70 -14.57
N LEU A 213 7.51 13.26 -13.57
CA LEU A 213 8.09 14.02 -12.48
C LEU A 213 7.85 13.31 -11.14
N CYS A 214 6.69 13.52 -10.50
CA CYS A 214 6.31 12.73 -9.33
C CYS A 214 5.77 11.34 -9.72
N GLY A 215 6.12 10.31 -8.95
CA GLY A 215 5.82 8.91 -9.23
C GLY A 215 6.77 8.25 -10.22
N LYS A 216 7.90 8.87 -10.55
CA LYS A 216 8.75 8.49 -11.68
C LYS A 216 9.33 7.09 -11.55
N TRP A 217 9.49 6.60 -10.32
CA TRP A 217 9.89 5.22 -10.07
C TRP A 217 8.95 4.19 -10.72
N LYS A 218 7.65 4.48 -10.86
CA LYS A 218 6.68 3.60 -11.54
C LYS A 218 7.07 3.32 -12.99
N ARG A 219 7.83 4.22 -13.62
CA ARG A 219 8.36 4.03 -14.98
C ARG A 219 9.71 3.34 -14.99
N ALA A 220 10.60 3.70 -14.07
CA ALA A 220 12.02 3.38 -14.18
C ALA A 220 12.47 2.15 -13.38
N MET A 221 11.72 1.74 -12.34
CA MET A 221 12.17 0.71 -11.39
C MET A 221 11.84 -0.73 -11.80
N GLY A 222 10.97 -0.95 -12.79
CA GLY A 222 10.55 -2.29 -13.22
C GLY A 222 11.72 -3.26 -13.44
N PRO A 223 12.71 -2.94 -14.30
CA PRO A 223 13.87 -3.80 -14.54
C PRO A 223 14.77 -4.00 -13.31
N VAL A 224 14.84 -3.02 -12.42
CA VAL A 224 15.61 -3.14 -11.17
C VAL A 224 14.95 -4.16 -10.25
N TRP A 225 13.64 -4.04 -10.04
CA TRP A 225 12.89 -4.94 -9.17
C TRP A 225 12.71 -6.33 -9.76
N GLU A 226 12.63 -6.48 -11.08
CA GLU A 226 12.69 -7.80 -11.73
C GLU A 226 14.01 -8.52 -11.40
N LYS A 227 15.13 -7.78 -11.37
CA LYS A 227 16.45 -8.35 -11.15
C LYS A 227 16.79 -8.56 -9.68
N TYR A 228 16.45 -7.61 -8.82
CA TYR A 228 16.91 -7.56 -7.42
C TYR A 228 15.78 -7.79 -6.40
N GLY A 229 14.51 -7.83 -6.83
CA GLY A 229 13.37 -7.96 -5.94
C GLY A 229 13.35 -6.86 -4.87
N ASP A 230 13.08 -7.25 -3.63
CA ASP A 230 13.02 -6.38 -2.46
C ASP A 230 14.40 -6.04 -1.86
N ALA A 231 15.48 -6.58 -2.42
CA ALA A 231 16.85 -6.27 -1.99
C ALA A 231 17.25 -4.82 -2.31
N VAL A 232 16.62 -4.20 -3.30
CA VAL A 232 16.82 -2.79 -3.65
C VAL A 232 15.49 -2.04 -3.48
N LYS A 233 15.42 -1.25 -2.42
CA LYS A 233 14.27 -0.38 -2.11
C LYS A 233 14.54 1.07 -2.48
N LEU A 234 13.47 1.84 -2.59
CA LEU A 234 13.50 3.26 -2.93
C LEU A 234 13.20 4.14 -1.72
N VAL A 235 13.91 5.27 -1.61
CA VAL A 235 13.58 6.40 -0.72
C VAL A 235 13.54 7.67 -1.57
N VAL A 236 12.43 8.39 -1.54
CA VAL A 236 12.38 9.74 -2.14
C VAL A 236 12.93 10.71 -1.09
N THR A 237 14.15 11.16 -1.27
CA THR A 237 14.87 11.93 -0.25
C THR A 237 14.47 13.40 -0.24
N GLU A 238 13.81 13.89 -1.28
CA GLU A 238 13.19 15.23 -1.34
C GLU A 238 11.93 15.19 -2.19
N CYS A 239 10.82 15.74 -1.70
CA CYS A 239 9.62 15.94 -2.51
C CYS A 239 8.82 17.20 -2.16
N GLY A 240 7.95 17.61 -3.07
CA GLY A 240 6.98 18.69 -2.84
C GLY A 240 6.60 19.43 -4.13
N VAL A 241 6.14 20.66 -3.97
CA VAL A 241 5.93 21.59 -5.10
C VAL A 241 7.13 22.52 -5.24
N ASP A 242 7.74 22.51 -6.43
CA ASP A 242 8.84 23.41 -6.80
C ASP A 242 8.65 23.96 -8.21
N GLY A 243 8.46 25.28 -8.31
CA GLY A 243 8.34 26.01 -9.56
C GLY A 243 9.57 25.91 -10.46
N GLY A 244 10.72 25.46 -9.96
CA GLY A 244 11.92 25.15 -10.76
C GLY A 244 11.64 24.23 -11.94
N VAL A 245 10.73 23.26 -11.79
CA VAL A 245 10.34 22.32 -12.86
C VAL A 245 9.54 22.98 -14.01
N VAL A 246 9.00 24.18 -13.78
CA VAL A 246 8.31 25.00 -14.78
C VAL A 246 9.05 26.31 -15.08
N GLY A 247 10.35 26.36 -14.79
CA GLY A 247 11.20 27.52 -15.08
C GLY A 247 11.02 28.71 -14.14
N GLN A 248 10.47 28.49 -12.94
CA GLN A 248 10.28 29.49 -11.89
C GLN A 248 11.01 29.09 -10.61
N PRO A 249 12.36 29.06 -10.61
CA PRO A 249 13.14 28.60 -9.46
C PRO A 249 12.88 29.44 -8.21
N GLY A 250 12.87 28.78 -7.04
CA GLY A 250 12.64 29.42 -5.75
C GLY A 250 11.17 29.76 -5.48
N LYS A 251 10.24 29.13 -6.20
CA LYS A 251 8.79 29.20 -5.96
C LYS A 251 8.35 27.88 -5.33
N GLY A 252 7.97 27.93 -4.06
CA GLY A 252 7.53 26.74 -3.32
C GLY A 252 6.02 26.57 -3.33
N TRP A 253 5.51 25.64 -2.52
CA TRP A 253 4.07 25.42 -2.36
C TRP A 253 3.32 26.69 -1.90
N ARG A 254 3.99 27.57 -1.13
CA ARG A 254 3.43 28.85 -0.67
C ARG A 254 3.18 29.85 -1.80
N ASP A 255 3.80 29.64 -2.96
CA ASP A 255 3.69 30.53 -4.11
C ASP A 255 2.72 30.02 -5.19
N VAL A 256 2.05 28.88 -4.95
CA VAL A 256 1.07 28.29 -5.89
C VAL A 256 -0.11 29.23 -6.11
N ASP A 257 -0.54 29.94 -5.07
CA ASP A 257 -1.60 30.93 -5.12
C ASP A 257 -1.23 32.15 -4.28
N ALA A 258 -1.80 33.32 -4.60
CA ALA A 258 -1.64 34.53 -3.80
C ALA A 258 -2.40 34.47 -2.48
N ASP A 259 -3.45 33.65 -2.40
CA ASP A 259 -4.17 33.33 -1.16
C ASP A 259 -3.52 32.12 -0.47
N PRO A 260 -2.90 32.30 0.72
CA PRO A 260 -2.29 31.21 1.48
C PRO A 260 -3.24 30.05 1.83
N THR A 261 -4.54 30.32 1.99
CA THR A 261 -5.52 29.25 2.26
C THR A 261 -5.73 28.39 1.02
N VAL A 262 -5.81 29.00 -0.16
CA VAL A 262 -5.91 28.26 -1.43
C VAL A 262 -4.64 27.48 -1.70
N ALA A 263 -3.47 28.08 -1.46
CA ALA A 263 -2.18 27.39 -1.59
C ALA A 263 -2.08 26.17 -0.66
N LEU A 264 -2.52 26.32 0.60
CA LEU A 264 -2.56 25.22 1.59
C LEU A 264 -3.50 24.09 1.14
N GLU A 265 -4.74 24.40 0.76
CA GLU A 265 -5.70 23.40 0.30
C GLU A 265 -5.19 22.68 -0.96
N SER A 266 -4.64 23.41 -1.92
CA SER A 266 -4.07 22.85 -3.15
C SER A 266 -2.88 21.93 -2.87
N TYR A 267 -2.05 22.26 -1.87
CA TYR A 267 -0.86 21.48 -1.55
C TYR A 267 -1.18 20.23 -0.72
N CYS A 268 -2.15 20.28 0.18
CA CYS A 268 -2.56 19.10 0.96
C CYS A 268 -3.57 18.20 0.25
N GLY A 269 -4.31 18.73 -0.74
CA GLY A 269 -5.45 18.08 -1.35
C GLY A 269 -5.14 16.93 -2.33
N GLU A 270 -6.20 16.49 -3.02
CA GLU A 270 -6.29 15.31 -3.90
C GLU A 270 -5.39 15.35 -5.14
N HIS A 271 -4.62 16.43 -5.33
CA HIS A 271 -3.73 16.61 -6.48
C HIS A 271 -2.27 16.80 -6.07
N SER A 272 -1.98 16.82 -4.77
CA SER A 272 -0.63 17.06 -4.26
C SER A 272 -0.29 16.01 -3.19
N LEU A 273 -0.14 16.38 -1.92
CA LEU A 273 0.33 15.46 -0.89
C LEU A 273 -0.60 14.26 -0.66
N ALA A 274 -1.93 14.43 -0.71
CA ALA A 274 -2.86 13.31 -0.52
C ALA A 274 -2.75 12.28 -1.67
N TRP A 275 -2.73 12.74 -2.93
CA TRP A 275 -2.51 11.87 -4.09
C TRP A 275 -1.15 11.18 -4.03
N TYR A 276 -0.11 11.92 -3.68
CA TYR A 276 1.24 11.39 -3.63
C TYR A 276 1.40 10.37 -2.50
N ASN A 277 0.76 10.59 -1.35
CA ASN A 277 0.68 9.59 -0.29
C ASN A 277 -0.02 8.31 -0.76
N ASP A 278 -1.15 8.42 -1.46
CA ASP A 278 -1.85 7.25 -2.02
C ASP A 278 -0.97 6.47 -3.00
N LEU A 279 -0.18 7.17 -3.82
CA LEU A 279 0.77 6.57 -4.75
C LEU A 279 1.90 5.83 -4.03
N LEU A 280 2.48 6.43 -2.98
CA LEU A 280 3.51 5.81 -2.14
C LEU A 280 2.98 4.58 -1.39
N ASN A 281 1.77 4.70 -0.82
CA ASN A 281 1.13 3.64 -0.06
C ASN A 281 0.80 2.43 -0.94
N GLY A 282 0.56 2.62 -2.24
CA GLY A 282 0.39 1.54 -3.20
C GLY A 282 1.67 0.86 -3.69
N ASP A 283 2.82 1.08 -3.04
CA ASP A 283 4.12 0.53 -3.47
C ASP A 283 5.04 0.14 -2.31
N ASP A 284 5.09 -1.15 -1.96
CA ASP A 284 5.87 -1.68 -0.83
C ASP A 284 7.38 -1.53 -0.98
N LEU A 285 7.86 -1.38 -2.22
CA LEU A 285 9.28 -1.21 -2.50
C LEU A 285 9.72 0.25 -2.36
N VAL A 286 8.79 1.17 -2.14
CA VAL A 286 9.05 2.55 -1.72
C VAL A 286 8.87 2.69 -0.21
N VAL A 287 9.96 3.02 0.47
CA VAL A 287 10.02 3.23 1.93
C VAL A 287 9.21 4.47 2.33
N GLY A 288 9.35 5.54 1.56
CA GLY A 288 8.64 6.80 1.79
C GLY A 288 9.32 7.99 1.11
N ALA A 289 8.77 9.17 1.36
CA ALA A 289 9.21 10.40 0.72
C ALA A 289 9.36 11.56 1.71
N ALA A 290 10.52 12.20 1.78
CA ALA A 290 10.77 13.32 2.68
C ALA A 290 10.34 14.66 2.07
N ILE A 291 9.31 15.29 2.64
CA ILE A 291 8.85 16.62 2.21
C ILE A 291 9.95 17.65 2.46
N PHE A 292 10.26 18.43 1.43
CA PHE A 292 11.13 19.60 1.50
C PHE A 292 10.26 20.83 1.80
N ILE A 293 10.27 21.40 3.01
CA ILE A 293 11.17 21.15 4.15
C ILE A 293 10.50 21.58 5.47
N VAL A 294 11.03 21.17 6.63
CA VAL A 294 10.78 21.84 7.94
C VAL A 294 12.00 22.67 8.34
N SER A 295 11.75 23.89 8.81
CA SER A 295 12.77 24.83 9.28
C SER A 295 13.75 25.31 8.19
N GLY A 296 13.22 25.55 6.99
CA GLY A 296 13.96 26.11 5.85
C GLY A 296 14.31 27.60 6.06
N GLU A 297 15.51 28.00 5.63
CA GLU A 297 15.98 29.39 5.71
C GLU A 297 16.17 30.03 4.33
N GLY A 298 16.24 31.37 4.31
CA GLY A 298 16.50 32.13 3.10
C GLY A 298 15.46 31.83 2.01
N ASP A 299 15.94 31.47 0.82
CA ASP A 299 15.09 31.14 -0.32
C ASP A 299 14.25 29.88 -0.10
N TRP A 300 14.66 29.00 0.83
CA TRP A 300 13.92 27.77 1.15
C TRP A 300 12.74 27.97 2.10
N SER A 301 12.61 29.15 2.73
CA SER A 301 11.46 29.47 3.59
C SER A 301 10.11 29.40 2.86
N ARG A 302 10.11 29.49 1.53
CA ARG A 302 8.93 29.34 0.66
C ARG A 302 8.42 27.91 0.55
N PHE A 303 9.25 26.95 0.93
CA PHE A 303 8.93 25.52 0.95
C PHE A 303 8.63 25.03 2.37
N ASP A 304 8.92 25.85 3.38
CA ASP A 304 8.82 25.45 4.78
C ASP A 304 7.37 25.16 5.18
N ILE A 305 7.13 24.01 5.80
CA ILE A 305 5.82 23.60 6.31
C ILE A 305 5.67 23.87 7.82
N ALA A 306 6.74 24.29 8.51
CA ALA A 306 6.70 24.63 9.93
C ALA A 306 5.71 25.78 10.20
N GLY A 307 4.98 25.67 11.33
CA GLY A 307 3.99 26.67 11.75
C GLY A 307 2.76 26.78 10.84
N THR A 308 2.44 25.74 10.07
CA THR A 308 1.25 25.65 9.21
C THR A 308 0.36 24.48 9.61
N GLU A 309 -0.82 24.33 9.01
CA GLU A 309 -1.70 23.16 9.25
C GLU A 309 -1.28 21.90 8.48
N ILE A 310 -0.21 21.96 7.68
CA ILE A 310 0.23 20.84 6.84
C ILE A 310 0.56 19.60 7.68
N PRO A 311 1.33 19.67 8.78
CA PRO A 311 1.60 18.53 9.64
C PRO A 311 0.32 17.86 10.18
N GLU A 312 -0.65 18.64 10.66
CA GLU A 312 -1.93 18.11 11.16
C GLU A 312 -2.72 17.42 10.06
N ARG A 313 -2.68 17.93 8.83
CA ARG A 313 -3.35 17.31 7.68
C ARG A 313 -2.68 15.99 7.29
N ILE A 314 -1.35 15.93 7.27
CA ILE A 314 -0.61 14.69 7.01
C ILE A 314 -0.93 13.63 8.08
N ALA A 315 -0.94 14.01 9.36
CA ALA A 315 -1.26 13.10 10.47
C ALA A 315 -2.68 12.46 10.38
N ARG A 316 -3.58 13.09 9.62
CA ARG A 316 -4.95 12.62 9.35
C ARG A 316 -5.10 11.90 8.02
N MET A 317 -4.06 11.84 7.19
CA MET A 317 -4.14 11.14 5.91
C MET A 317 -4.42 9.64 6.11
N PRO A 318 -5.18 9.03 5.18
CA PRO A 318 -5.50 7.62 5.27
C PRO A 318 -4.25 6.75 5.20
N GLY A 319 -4.34 5.63 5.93
CA GLY A 319 -3.34 4.59 6.17
C GLY A 319 -2.50 4.17 4.96
N ILE A 320 -1.30 3.62 5.23
CA ILE A 320 -0.66 2.67 4.31
C ILE A 320 -1.74 1.63 4.00
N LYS A 321 -2.23 1.62 2.77
CA LYS A 321 -3.02 0.51 2.28
C LYS A 321 -2.06 -0.65 2.42
N GLU A 322 -2.30 -1.57 3.36
CA GLU A 322 -1.58 -2.85 3.40
C GLU A 322 -1.74 -3.39 1.98
N THR A 323 -0.70 -3.26 1.13
CA THR A 323 -0.83 -3.71 -0.24
C THR A 323 -1.02 -5.21 -0.12
N GLY A 324 -2.09 -5.71 -0.74
CA GLY A 324 -2.49 -7.12 -0.70
C GLY A 324 -1.50 -8.05 -1.39
N GLY A 325 -0.19 -7.84 -1.23
CA GLY A 325 0.83 -8.81 -1.55
C GLY A 325 0.74 -9.97 -0.57
N GLU A 326 0.15 -11.08 -1.04
CA GLU A 326 0.02 -12.40 -0.39
C GLU A 326 -1.24 -12.70 0.43
N MET A 327 -2.31 -11.88 0.42
CA MET A 327 -3.56 -12.25 1.12
C MET A 327 -4.89 -12.01 0.36
N ASP A 328 -4.84 -11.72 -0.95
CA ASP A 328 -6.06 -11.72 -1.80
C ASP A 328 -6.65 -13.14 -1.96
N ASP A 329 -5.86 -14.20 -1.70
CA ASP A 329 -6.27 -15.60 -1.84
C ASP A 329 -7.27 -16.10 -0.77
N GLU A 330 -7.56 -15.31 0.26
CA GLU A 330 -8.52 -15.71 1.31
C GLU A 330 -9.98 -15.35 1.01
N ILE A 331 -10.24 -14.35 0.15
CA ILE A 331 -11.63 -13.95 -0.16
C ILE A 331 -12.12 -14.78 -1.33
N ARG A 332 -13.06 -15.69 -1.04
CA ARG A 332 -13.69 -16.50 -2.07
C ARG A 332 -14.73 -15.67 -2.81
N VAL A 333 -14.56 -15.49 -4.12
CA VAL A 333 -15.55 -14.78 -4.94
C VAL A 333 -16.38 -15.79 -5.71
N PHE A 334 -17.71 -15.68 -5.68
CA PHE A 334 -18.59 -16.52 -6.48
C PHE A 334 -19.43 -15.68 -7.44
N ASP A 335 -19.47 -16.06 -8.71
CA ASP A 335 -20.36 -15.44 -9.69
C ASP A 335 -21.83 -15.92 -9.53
N MET A 336 -22.72 -15.40 -10.39
CA MET A 336 -24.15 -15.73 -10.39
C MET A 336 -24.45 -17.23 -10.54
N ASP A 337 -23.58 -17.97 -11.22
CA ASP A 337 -23.72 -19.40 -11.45
C ASP A 337 -23.12 -20.23 -10.30
N GLY A 338 -22.57 -19.55 -9.27
CA GLY A 338 -21.88 -20.17 -8.15
C GLY A 338 -20.49 -20.68 -8.52
N VAL A 339 -19.92 -20.23 -9.63
CA VAL A 339 -18.55 -20.56 -10.02
C VAL A 339 -17.60 -19.62 -9.28
N GLU A 340 -16.59 -20.20 -8.65
CA GLU A 340 -15.55 -19.46 -7.93
C GLU A 340 -14.68 -18.67 -8.93
N ARG A 341 -14.40 -17.41 -8.59
CA ARG A 341 -13.63 -16.43 -9.34
C ARG A 341 -12.54 -15.84 -8.43
N ASP A 342 -11.59 -15.16 -9.05
CA ASP A 342 -10.62 -14.35 -8.32
C ASP A 342 -11.23 -13.01 -7.87
N PHE A 343 -10.52 -12.31 -6.99
CA PHE A 343 -10.94 -10.98 -6.55
C PHE A 343 -10.92 -9.94 -7.68
N GLU A 344 -10.00 -10.08 -8.65
CA GLU A 344 -9.92 -9.22 -9.83
C GLU A 344 -11.20 -9.29 -10.69
N TYR A 345 -11.90 -10.42 -10.75
CA TYR A 345 -13.25 -10.49 -11.33
C TYR A 345 -14.22 -9.54 -10.62
N ALA A 346 -14.30 -9.61 -9.29
CA ALA A 346 -15.21 -8.75 -8.52
C ALA A 346 -14.87 -7.27 -8.70
N LYS A 347 -13.58 -6.93 -8.66
CA LYS A 347 -13.07 -5.57 -8.82
C LYS A 347 -13.30 -5.03 -10.24
N SER A 348 -13.00 -5.80 -11.28
CA SER A 348 -13.21 -5.37 -12.67
C SER A 348 -14.69 -5.21 -13.03
N LYS A 349 -15.57 -6.04 -12.46
CA LYS A 349 -17.01 -5.97 -12.73
C LYS A 349 -17.72 -4.94 -11.86
N TYR A 350 -17.47 -4.93 -10.56
CA TYR A 350 -18.21 -4.12 -9.59
C TYR A 350 -17.43 -2.91 -9.09
N GLY A 351 -16.11 -2.85 -9.27
CA GLY A 351 -15.26 -1.82 -8.65
C GLY A 351 -15.08 -1.99 -7.14
N VAL A 352 -15.46 -3.16 -6.59
CA VAL A 352 -15.37 -3.45 -5.16
C VAL A 352 -13.93 -3.32 -4.66
N ALA A 353 -13.78 -2.84 -3.43
CA ALA A 353 -12.53 -2.80 -2.71
C ALA A 353 -12.72 -3.37 -1.30
N PHE A 354 -11.63 -3.69 -0.61
CA PHE A 354 -11.68 -4.02 0.81
C PHE A 354 -10.41 -3.52 1.50
N ARG A 355 -10.48 -3.39 2.82
CA ARG A 355 -9.32 -3.14 3.68
C ARG A 355 -9.38 -4.09 4.86
N ARG A 356 -8.23 -4.69 5.20
CA ARG A 356 -8.10 -5.54 6.38
C ARG A 356 -8.02 -4.69 7.63
N ALA A 357 -8.64 -5.14 8.72
CA ALA A 357 -8.34 -4.61 10.04
C ALA A 357 -6.92 -5.02 10.44
N SER A 358 -6.15 -4.03 10.88
CA SER A 358 -4.78 -4.21 11.33
C SER A 358 -4.79 -4.66 12.79
N VAL A 359 -4.40 -5.92 13.03
CA VAL A 359 -4.47 -6.59 14.33
C VAL A 359 -3.20 -7.41 14.57
N ALA A 360 -2.83 -7.59 15.84
CA ALA A 360 -1.67 -8.42 16.17
C ALA A 360 -1.95 -9.91 15.89
N ALA A 361 -0.91 -10.68 15.54
CA ALA A 361 -1.03 -12.13 15.42
C ALA A 361 -1.59 -12.75 16.71
N GLY A 362 -2.54 -13.68 16.57
CA GLY A 362 -3.27 -14.29 17.69
C GLY A 362 -4.48 -13.49 18.19
N GLN A 363 -4.72 -12.28 17.68
CA GLN A 363 -5.90 -11.49 18.04
C GLN A 363 -7.12 -11.92 17.22
N LYS A 364 -8.31 -11.96 17.84
CA LYS A 364 -9.56 -12.21 17.13
C LYS A 364 -9.99 -11.00 16.29
N VAL A 365 -10.49 -11.26 15.09
CA VAL A 365 -10.89 -10.25 14.10
C VAL A 365 -11.97 -10.82 13.18
N TYR A 366 -12.96 -10.02 12.81
CA TYR A 366 -13.90 -10.40 11.75
C TYR A 366 -13.25 -10.19 10.38
N ARG A 367 -12.95 -11.28 9.68
CA ARG A 367 -12.41 -11.23 8.33
C ARG A 367 -13.50 -11.30 7.29
N LEU A 368 -13.37 -10.51 6.22
CA LEU A 368 -14.14 -10.73 4.99
C LEU A 368 -13.60 -12.01 4.35
N VAL A 369 -14.46 -13.02 4.17
CA VAL A 369 -14.06 -14.36 3.70
C VAL A 369 -14.74 -14.77 2.39
N GLU A 370 -15.87 -14.14 2.03
CA GLU A 370 -16.56 -14.44 0.78
C GLU A 370 -17.30 -13.22 0.24
N LEU A 371 -17.26 -13.08 -1.09
CA LEU A 371 -18.14 -12.23 -1.88
C LEU A 371 -18.97 -13.08 -2.82
N ARG A 372 -20.28 -12.85 -2.88
CA ARG A 372 -21.16 -13.64 -3.73
C ARG A 372 -22.03 -12.75 -4.58
N GLU A 373 -21.93 -12.94 -5.89
CA GLU A 373 -22.76 -12.25 -6.85
C GLU A 373 -24.24 -12.66 -6.69
N LYS A 374 -25.11 -11.65 -6.72
CA LYS A 374 -26.56 -11.78 -6.66
C LYS A 374 -27.21 -10.90 -7.69
N THR A 375 -28.43 -11.29 -8.06
CA THR A 375 -29.35 -10.50 -8.89
C THR A 375 -30.72 -10.52 -8.21
N GLY A 376 -31.51 -9.50 -8.43
CA GLY A 376 -32.91 -9.47 -8.00
C GLY A 376 -33.23 -8.42 -6.96
N ASN A 377 -33.25 -8.80 -5.69
CA ASN A 377 -33.65 -7.86 -4.64
C ASN A 377 -32.62 -6.73 -4.51
N ALA A 378 -33.07 -5.49 -4.39
CA ALA A 378 -32.22 -4.34 -4.11
C ALA A 378 -31.87 -4.31 -2.61
N SER A 379 -31.18 -5.35 -2.13
CA SER A 379 -30.78 -5.49 -0.72
C SER A 379 -29.34 -5.97 -0.66
N LEU A 380 -28.50 -5.30 0.11
CA LEU A 380 -27.09 -5.67 0.27
C LEU A 380 -26.97 -6.61 1.46
N ILE A 381 -26.92 -7.93 1.24
CA ILE A 381 -26.96 -8.88 2.35
C ILE A 381 -25.55 -9.13 2.87
N THR A 382 -25.35 -8.85 4.15
CA THR A 382 -24.15 -9.19 4.91
C THR A 382 -24.44 -10.36 5.83
N LYS A 383 -23.61 -11.41 5.76
CA LYS A 383 -23.66 -12.56 6.64
C LYS A 383 -22.51 -12.54 7.64
N VAL A 384 -22.78 -12.81 8.91
CA VAL A 384 -21.77 -12.88 9.99
C VAL A 384 -21.73 -14.29 10.58
N LEU A 385 -20.52 -14.84 10.66
CA LEU A 385 -20.23 -16.16 11.20
C LEU A 385 -19.27 -16.08 12.39
N ASP A 386 -19.39 -17.03 13.31
CA ASP A 386 -18.45 -17.21 14.41
C ASP A 386 -17.19 -17.98 13.96
N GLU A 387 -16.31 -18.24 14.92
CA GLU A 387 -15.06 -18.99 14.71
C GLU A 387 -15.28 -20.41 14.18
N ALA A 388 -16.42 -21.04 14.51
CA ALA A 388 -16.80 -22.37 14.03
C ALA A 388 -17.56 -22.34 12.69
N GLY A 389 -17.69 -21.15 12.07
CA GLY A 389 -18.44 -20.95 10.84
C GLY A 389 -19.96 -21.02 11.02
N GLN A 390 -20.47 -20.95 12.26
CA GLN A 390 -21.89 -20.92 12.55
C GLN A 390 -22.45 -19.50 12.46
N PRO A 391 -23.70 -19.31 12.04
CA PRO A 391 -24.29 -17.99 11.98
C PRO A 391 -24.40 -17.32 13.35
N VAL A 392 -24.02 -16.04 13.42
CA VAL A 392 -24.13 -15.23 14.64
C VAL A 392 -25.40 -14.40 14.55
N ALA A 393 -26.38 -14.69 15.41
CA ALA A 393 -27.54 -13.82 15.59
C ALA A 393 -27.18 -12.56 16.39
N ASP A 394 -27.89 -11.47 16.12
CA ASP A 394 -27.74 -10.18 16.82
C ASP A 394 -26.34 -9.54 16.72
N ALA A 395 -25.51 -9.95 15.74
CA ALA A 395 -24.26 -9.27 15.42
C ALA A 395 -24.57 -7.91 14.79
N ASP A 396 -23.96 -6.84 15.29
CA ASP A 396 -24.19 -5.50 14.76
C ASP A 396 -23.34 -5.27 13.50
N VAL A 397 -23.95 -4.76 12.44
CA VAL A 397 -23.27 -4.52 11.15
C VAL A 397 -23.52 -3.10 10.71
N ALA A 398 -22.45 -2.36 10.45
CA ALA A 398 -22.52 -1.00 9.92
C ALA A 398 -22.63 -1.00 8.39
N ILE A 399 -23.38 -0.04 7.87
CA ILE A 399 -23.50 0.28 6.46
C ILE A 399 -23.30 1.79 6.27
N TYR A 400 -22.23 2.13 5.57
CA TYR A 400 -21.85 3.50 5.21
C TYR A 400 -22.32 3.84 3.79
N TRP A 401 -22.61 5.13 3.56
CA TRP A 401 -22.59 5.82 2.26
C TRP A 401 -22.33 7.33 2.53
N PRO A 402 -21.92 8.14 1.53
CA PRO A 402 -21.52 9.53 1.77
C PRO A 402 -22.54 10.39 2.54
N ASP A 403 -23.82 10.19 2.24
CA ASP A 403 -24.94 10.91 2.86
C ASP A 403 -25.59 10.15 4.04
N ALA A 404 -24.92 9.16 4.62
CA ALA A 404 -25.42 8.47 5.82
C ALA A 404 -25.53 9.45 6.99
N PRO A 405 -26.52 9.32 7.89
CA PRO A 405 -26.74 10.24 9.00
C PRO A 405 -25.52 10.34 9.94
N ASP A 406 -25.21 11.57 10.38
CA ASP A 406 -24.16 11.89 11.36
C ASP A 406 -24.73 12.76 12.51
N PRO A 407 -24.69 12.29 13.77
CA PRO A 407 -24.41 10.92 14.19
C PRO A 407 -25.53 9.97 13.74
N PRO A 408 -25.34 8.63 13.82
CA PRO A 408 -26.44 7.68 13.67
C PRO A 408 -27.61 8.09 14.60
N ASP A 409 -28.86 8.00 14.17
CA ASP A 409 -30.04 8.29 15.01
C ASP A 409 -30.78 6.97 15.34
N PRO A 410 -30.92 6.58 16.63
CA PRO A 410 -30.43 7.27 17.83
C PRO A 410 -28.90 7.29 17.92
N PRO A 411 -28.29 8.25 18.67
CA PRO A 411 -26.84 8.36 18.81
C PRO A 411 -26.21 7.03 19.22
N THR A 412 -25.53 6.40 18.27
CA THR A 412 -24.81 5.15 18.49
C THR A 412 -23.39 5.47 18.93
N GLU A 413 -22.90 4.77 19.95
CA GLU A 413 -21.51 4.87 20.38
C GLU A 413 -20.57 4.47 19.23
N LEU A 414 -19.61 5.34 18.89
CA LEU A 414 -18.56 5.03 17.93
C LEU A 414 -17.53 4.11 18.58
N LEU A 415 -17.30 2.96 17.96
CA LEU A 415 -16.29 2.01 18.42
C LEU A 415 -14.89 2.41 17.92
N PRO A 416 -13.81 2.08 18.63
CA PRO A 416 -12.44 2.43 18.22
C PRO A 416 -12.02 1.91 16.83
N HIS A 417 -12.71 0.91 16.31
CA HIS A 417 -12.46 0.28 15.01
C HIS A 417 -13.60 0.48 14.02
N ASP A 418 -14.52 1.44 14.26
CA ASP A 418 -15.43 1.89 13.22
C ASP A 418 -14.64 2.61 12.12
N TRP A 419 -14.89 2.23 10.87
CA TRP A 419 -14.15 2.75 9.72
C TRP A 419 -14.61 4.13 9.25
N TYR A 420 -15.87 4.47 9.54
CA TYR A 420 -16.51 5.74 9.20
C TYR A 420 -17.29 6.27 10.39
N GLY A 421 -17.36 7.60 10.55
CA GLY A 421 -18.09 8.25 11.64
C GLY A 421 -19.60 8.35 11.42
N ASN A 422 -20.04 8.30 10.16
CA ASN A 422 -21.45 8.36 9.76
C ASN A 422 -21.86 7.03 9.12
N PHE A 423 -22.91 6.38 9.61
CA PHE A 423 -23.40 5.12 9.07
C PHE A 423 -24.80 4.83 9.60
N THR A 424 -25.46 3.84 9.01
CA THR A 424 -26.58 3.14 9.66
C THR A 424 -26.13 1.75 10.07
N HIS A 425 -26.84 1.10 10.98
CA HIS A 425 -26.47 -0.24 11.40
C HIS A 425 -27.70 -1.06 11.77
N GLY A 426 -27.53 -2.37 11.86
CA GLY A 426 -28.60 -3.27 12.27
C GLY A 426 -28.08 -4.65 12.68
N PRO A 427 -28.80 -5.32 13.59
CA PRO A 427 -28.46 -6.66 14.04
C PRO A 427 -28.74 -7.70 12.95
N THR A 428 -27.89 -8.72 12.86
CA THR A 428 -28.15 -9.93 12.09
C THR A 428 -29.31 -10.73 12.67
N ASN A 429 -30.06 -11.43 11.81
CA ASN A 429 -31.11 -12.35 12.23
C ASN A 429 -30.55 -13.72 12.68
N ALA A 430 -31.42 -14.68 13.00
CA ALA A 430 -31.03 -16.03 13.43
C ALA A 430 -30.17 -16.82 12.43
N ASN A 431 -30.19 -16.45 11.14
CA ASN A 431 -29.35 -17.04 10.10
C ASN A 431 -28.03 -16.28 9.90
N GLY A 432 -27.72 -15.31 10.77
CA GLY A 432 -26.55 -14.46 10.68
C GLY A 432 -26.62 -13.40 9.59
N ASP A 433 -27.79 -13.15 9.01
CA ASP A 433 -27.94 -12.25 7.85
C ASP A 433 -28.54 -10.90 8.27
N VAL A 434 -28.05 -9.81 7.69
CA VAL A 434 -28.65 -8.46 7.72
C VAL A 434 -28.60 -7.87 6.32
N GLY A 435 -29.68 -7.20 5.90
CA GLY A 435 -29.83 -6.74 4.52
C GLY A 435 -30.59 -5.43 4.41
N PRO A 436 -29.93 -4.26 4.54
CA PRO A 436 -30.58 -2.98 4.24
C PRO A 436 -31.02 -2.92 2.78
N GLY A 437 -32.13 -2.23 2.53
CA GLY A 437 -32.55 -1.91 1.17
C GLY A 437 -31.60 -0.89 0.53
N MET A 438 -31.20 -1.12 -0.71
CA MET A 438 -30.42 -0.19 -1.52
C MET A 438 -31.33 0.72 -2.35
N GLY A 439 -31.14 2.03 -2.23
CA GLY A 439 -31.87 3.02 -3.00
C GLY A 439 -31.31 3.26 -4.40
N LYS A 440 -31.93 4.19 -5.15
CA LYS A 440 -31.46 4.60 -6.49
C LYS A 440 -30.03 5.16 -6.51
N GLY A 441 -29.57 5.72 -5.38
CA GLY A 441 -28.19 6.21 -5.25
C GLY A 441 -27.14 5.10 -5.23
N ALA A 442 -27.54 3.83 -5.06
CA ALA A 442 -26.61 2.71 -5.02
C ALA A 442 -26.10 2.25 -6.39
N TYR A 443 -26.66 2.76 -7.49
CA TYR A 443 -26.28 2.33 -8.83
C TYR A 443 -24.95 2.93 -9.28
N HIS A 444 -24.11 2.13 -9.91
CA HIS A 444 -22.82 2.55 -10.46
C HIS A 444 -22.52 1.87 -11.80
N GLY A 445 -21.58 2.41 -12.58
CA GLY A 445 -21.07 1.79 -13.79
C GLY A 445 -20.17 0.59 -13.51
N GLN A 446 -19.89 -0.18 -14.55
CA GLN A 446 -19.02 -1.35 -14.45
C GLN A 446 -17.61 -0.94 -14.03
N GLY A 447 -17.07 -1.59 -12.99
CA GLY A 447 -15.72 -1.34 -12.48
C GLY A 447 -15.55 -0.03 -11.68
N GLU A 448 -16.57 0.83 -11.60
CA GLU A 448 -16.48 2.13 -10.92
C GLU A 448 -16.49 2.00 -9.39
N GLY A 449 -17.32 1.08 -8.87
CA GLY A 449 -17.60 0.97 -7.45
C GLY A 449 -18.86 1.75 -7.04
N GLY A 450 -19.69 1.15 -6.20
CA GLY A 450 -20.84 1.82 -5.60
C GLY A 450 -20.47 2.69 -4.39
N PRO A 451 -21.43 3.41 -3.79
CA PRO A 451 -21.13 4.33 -2.69
C PRO A 451 -21.08 3.66 -1.32
N HIS A 452 -21.44 2.38 -1.21
CA HIS A 452 -21.62 1.73 0.09
C HIS A 452 -20.34 1.09 0.61
N ALA A 453 -20.24 0.98 1.92
CA ALA A 453 -19.28 0.11 2.58
C ALA A 453 -19.93 -0.60 3.78
N VAL A 454 -19.45 -1.79 4.13
CA VAL A 454 -19.97 -2.59 5.25
C VAL A 454 -18.86 -3.21 6.10
N TRP A 455 -19.07 -3.27 7.41
CA TRP A 455 -18.20 -3.94 8.38
C TRP A 455 -19.00 -4.43 9.59
N VAL A 456 -18.45 -5.40 10.32
CA VAL A 456 -19.04 -5.88 11.59
C VAL A 456 -18.61 -4.96 12.73
N ARG A 457 -19.55 -4.60 13.60
CA ARG A 457 -19.33 -3.77 14.78
C ARG A 457 -19.37 -4.65 16.03
N ASP A 458 -18.21 -4.85 16.64
CA ASP A 458 -18.11 -5.66 17.85
C ASP A 458 -17.18 -4.96 18.85
N PRO A 459 -17.64 -4.55 20.05
CA PRO A 459 -16.81 -3.84 21.01
C PRO A 459 -15.49 -4.53 21.38
N GLY A 460 -15.41 -5.85 21.23
CA GLY A 460 -14.23 -6.66 21.54
C GLY A 460 -13.32 -6.96 20.34
N TYR A 461 -13.83 -6.91 19.11
CA TYR A 461 -13.13 -7.45 17.94
C TYR A 461 -13.16 -6.48 16.74
N PRO A 462 -12.00 -6.10 16.19
CA PRO A 462 -11.94 -5.36 14.93
C PRO A 462 -12.57 -6.14 13.77
N SER A 463 -12.98 -5.44 12.72
CA SER A 463 -13.52 -6.03 11.49
C SER A 463 -12.81 -5.46 10.28
N ASP A 464 -12.58 -6.30 9.27
CA ASP A 464 -12.32 -5.84 7.92
C ASP A 464 -13.50 -4.99 7.41
N ILE A 465 -13.28 -4.21 6.36
CA ILE A 465 -14.32 -3.46 5.64
C ILE A 465 -14.35 -3.86 4.18
N CYS A 466 -15.57 -4.05 3.66
CA CYS A 466 -15.82 -4.17 2.22
C CYS A 466 -16.39 -2.85 1.71
N GLU A 467 -15.74 -2.25 0.73
CA GLU A 467 -16.01 -0.91 0.22
C GLU A 467 -16.41 -0.94 -1.24
N LYS A 468 -16.93 0.19 -1.72
CA LYS A 468 -17.33 0.37 -3.10
C LYS A 468 -18.47 -0.56 -3.54
N LEU A 469 -19.39 -0.83 -2.63
CA LEU A 469 -20.53 -1.70 -2.84
C LEU A 469 -21.72 -0.94 -3.43
N GLY A 470 -22.45 -1.60 -4.32
CA GLY A 470 -23.65 -1.05 -4.94
C GLY A 470 -24.24 -2.01 -5.97
N MET A 471 -25.16 -1.48 -6.78
CA MET A 471 -25.85 -2.22 -7.83
C MET A 471 -25.31 -1.81 -9.20
N LEU A 472 -25.05 -2.78 -10.07
CA LEU A 472 -24.57 -2.51 -11.42
C LEU A 472 -25.69 -1.89 -12.27
N ALA A 473 -25.45 -0.69 -12.80
CA ALA A 473 -26.43 0.02 -13.63
C ALA A 473 -26.79 -0.78 -14.89
N GLY A 474 -28.07 -0.76 -15.27
CA GLY A 474 -28.57 -1.48 -16.45
C GLY A 474 -28.81 -2.98 -16.24
N THR A 475 -28.64 -3.50 -15.03
CA THR A 475 -28.94 -4.89 -14.65
C THR A 475 -30.18 -4.99 -13.76
N PHE A 476 -30.60 -6.21 -13.41
CA PHE A 476 -31.68 -6.44 -12.44
C PHE A 476 -31.12 -6.43 -11.01
N HIS A 477 -30.51 -5.30 -10.61
CA HIS A 477 -29.84 -5.14 -9.33
C HIS A 477 -28.69 -6.15 -9.14
N ASP A 478 -27.82 -6.35 -10.12
CA ASP A 478 -26.65 -7.20 -9.91
C ASP A 478 -25.71 -6.55 -8.88
N HIS A 479 -25.33 -7.27 -7.84
CA HIS A 479 -24.47 -6.79 -6.75
C HIS A 479 -23.70 -7.94 -6.10
N LEU A 480 -22.86 -7.62 -5.12
CA LEU A 480 -22.15 -8.60 -4.30
C LEU A 480 -22.75 -8.59 -2.89
N ASP A 481 -23.05 -9.77 -2.34
CA ASP A 481 -23.28 -10.01 -0.92
C ASP A 481 -21.94 -10.28 -0.21
N GLN A 482 -21.84 -9.93 1.07
CA GLN A 482 -20.63 -10.08 1.88
C GLN A 482 -20.80 -11.18 2.92
N LYS A 483 -19.72 -11.89 3.23
CA LYS A 483 -19.65 -12.80 4.38
C LYS A 483 -18.43 -12.48 5.23
N PHE A 484 -18.66 -12.20 6.50
CA PHE A 484 -17.63 -12.04 7.52
C PHE A 484 -17.61 -13.25 8.45
N GLN A 485 -16.41 -13.62 8.89
CA GLN A 485 -16.22 -14.69 9.86
C GLN A 485 -15.22 -14.23 10.93
N LEU A 486 -15.54 -14.50 12.20
CA LEU A 486 -14.59 -14.29 13.28
C LEU A 486 -13.44 -15.29 13.15
N THR A 487 -12.20 -14.82 13.02
CA THR A 487 -11.01 -15.66 12.96
C THR A 487 -9.95 -15.17 13.93
N VAL A 488 -8.87 -15.95 14.07
CA VAL A 488 -7.66 -15.56 14.81
C VAL A 488 -6.61 -15.11 13.79
N ALA A 489 -6.13 -13.87 13.90
CA ALA A 489 -5.17 -13.31 12.96
C ALA A 489 -3.87 -14.14 12.92
N GLY A 490 -3.45 -14.53 11.72
CA GLY A 490 -2.26 -15.36 11.51
C GLY A 490 -2.51 -16.87 11.55
N GLU A 491 -3.75 -17.32 11.76
CA GLU A 491 -4.17 -18.70 11.49
C GLU A 491 -4.94 -18.74 10.16
N GLU A 492 -4.61 -19.70 9.28
CA GLU A 492 -5.38 -19.93 8.06
C GLU A 492 -6.85 -20.26 8.45
N PRO A 493 -7.84 -19.66 7.78
CA PRO A 493 -9.24 -19.99 8.02
C PRO A 493 -9.48 -21.48 7.81
N GLN A 494 -9.98 -22.17 8.85
CA GLN A 494 -10.45 -23.54 8.70
C GLN A 494 -11.55 -23.55 7.63
N PRO A 495 -11.48 -24.43 6.61
CA PRO A 495 -12.45 -24.46 5.53
C PRO A 495 -13.86 -24.56 6.11
N THR A 496 -14.67 -23.52 5.88
CA THR A 496 -16.05 -23.47 6.34
C THR A 496 -16.90 -24.39 5.50
N GLY A 497 -17.10 -25.59 6.01
CA GLY A 497 -18.06 -26.52 5.46
C GLY A 497 -18.01 -27.83 6.20
N ASP A 498 -19.10 -28.15 6.90
CA ASP A 498 -19.50 -29.55 7.03
C ASP A 498 -19.77 -30.05 5.61
N LEU A 499 -18.71 -30.48 4.92
CA LEU A 499 -18.77 -31.04 3.58
C LEU A 499 -19.80 -32.17 3.55
N ALA A 500 -20.03 -32.85 4.68
CA ALA A 500 -21.06 -33.85 4.81
C ALA A 500 -22.47 -33.24 4.77
N ALA A 501 -22.74 -32.08 5.36
CA ALA A 501 -24.03 -31.39 5.24
C ALA A 501 -24.34 -30.95 3.81
N GLU A 502 -23.36 -30.38 3.08
CA GLU A 502 -23.56 -30.02 1.67
C GLU A 502 -23.73 -31.26 0.77
N VAL A 503 -22.92 -32.30 0.98
CA VAL A 503 -23.06 -33.58 0.27
C VAL A 503 -24.40 -34.25 0.59
N ASN A 504 -24.88 -34.17 1.83
CA ASN A 504 -26.17 -34.70 2.23
C ASN A 504 -27.32 -33.91 1.59
N ALA A 505 -27.25 -32.58 1.57
CA ALA A 505 -28.25 -31.74 0.90
C ALA A 505 -28.32 -32.01 -0.61
N ILE A 506 -27.17 -32.20 -1.27
CA ILE A 506 -27.11 -32.62 -2.68
C ILE A 506 -27.71 -34.02 -2.84
N GLY A 507 -27.35 -34.96 -1.95
CA GLY A 507 -27.87 -36.32 -1.95
C GLY A 507 -29.39 -36.39 -1.80
N ASP A 508 -29.97 -35.58 -0.92
CA ASP A 508 -31.42 -35.55 -0.68
C ASP A 508 -32.17 -34.91 -1.85
N ARG A 509 -31.60 -33.87 -2.47
CA ARG A 509 -32.16 -33.25 -3.67
C ARG A 509 -32.13 -34.19 -4.88
N LEU A 510 -31.08 -35.01 -5.01
CA LEU A 510 -30.99 -36.06 -6.03
C LEU A 510 -32.01 -37.19 -5.78
N LYS A 511 -32.23 -37.59 -4.52
CA LYS A 511 -33.29 -38.57 -4.17
C LYS A 511 -34.68 -38.02 -4.48
N GLU A 512 -34.92 -36.74 -4.24
CA GLU A 512 -36.20 -36.08 -4.52
C GLU A 512 -36.47 -36.00 -6.03
N ILE A 513 -35.46 -35.64 -6.82
CA ILE A 513 -35.52 -35.69 -8.29
C ILE A 513 -35.77 -37.13 -8.75
N ALA A 514 -35.05 -38.12 -8.20
CA ALA A 514 -35.24 -39.53 -8.55
C ALA A 514 -36.65 -40.03 -8.19
N ALA A 515 -37.21 -39.61 -7.05
CA ALA A 515 -38.57 -39.94 -6.64
C ALA A 515 -39.63 -39.30 -7.54
N GLN A 516 -39.41 -38.04 -7.96
CA GLN A 516 -40.29 -37.34 -8.91
C GLN A 516 -40.25 -37.95 -10.32
N MET A 517 -39.13 -38.58 -10.71
CA MET A 517 -38.95 -39.19 -12.02
C MET A 517 -39.57 -40.59 -12.15
N GLY A 518 -39.93 -41.25 -11.05
CA GLY A 518 -40.49 -42.60 -11.03
C GLY A 518 -39.50 -43.67 -11.48
N ASN A 519 -39.74 -44.94 -11.12
CA ASN A 519 -38.83 -46.09 -11.34
C ASN A 519 -38.49 -46.45 -12.81
N GLY A 520 -38.76 -45.57 -13.78
CA GLY A 520 -38.32 -45.73 -15.17
C GLY A 520 -36.93 -45.15 -15.35
N GLY A 521 -35.93 -46.01 -15.54
CA GLY A 521 -34.53 -45.62 -15.68
C GLY A 521 -34.28 -44.49 -16.69
N ILE A 522 -33.21 -43.73 -16.42
CA ILE A 522 -32.73 -42.52 -17.13
C ILE A 522 -32.73 -42.66 -18.67
N THR A 523 -32.62 -43.88 -19.20
CA THR A 523 -32.58 -44.19 -20.63
C THR A 523 -33.94 -44.21 -21.34
N GLU A 524 -35.08 -44.41 -20.66
CA GLU A 524 -36.37 -44.59 -21.34
C GLU A 524 -37.20 -43.30 -21.51
N ILE A 525 -36.97 -42.28 -20.67
CA ILE A 525 -37.79 -41.05 -20.66
C ILE A 525 -37.32 -40.02 -21.70
N VAL A 526 -36.02 -39.97 -22.02
CA VAL A 526 -35.49 -39.10 -23.10
C VAL A 526 -36.05 -39.49 -24.47
N VAL A 527 -36.47 -40.75 -24.65
CA VAL A 527 -37.00 -41.28 -25.90
C VAL A 527 -38.52 -41.09 -26.05
N LYS A 528 -39.28 -40.90 -24.95
CA LYS A 528 -40.76 -40.91 -25.00
C LYS A 528 -41.44 -39.55 -24.80
N ARG A 529 -40.74 -38.47 -24.39
CA ARG A 529 -41.40 -37.17 -24.13
C ARG A 529 -40.85 -35.94 -24.86
N ALA A 530 -39.83 -36.07 -25.69
CA ALA A 530 -39.45 -35.03 -26.65
C ALA A 530 -39.20 -35.71 -28.00
N GLY A 531 -39.87 -35.26 -29.05
CA GLY A 531 -39.46 -35.60 -30.40
C GLY A 531 -37.98 -35.24 -30.55
N ALA A 532 -37.14 -36.26 -30.83
CA ALA A 532 -35.70 -36.21 -31.06
C ALA A 532 -34.94 -35.04 -30.39
N PRO A 533 -34.39 -35.21 -29.18
CA PRO A 533 -33.54 -34.19 -28.60
C PRO A 533 -32.23 -34.09 -29.39
N ASP A 534 -31.80 -32.86 -29.60
CA ASP A 534 -30.52 -32.52 -30.22
C ASP A 534 -29.38 -33.19 -29.43
N ARG A 535 -28.51 -33.90 -30.14
CA ARG A 535 -27.43 -34.75 -29.59
C ARG A 535 -26.52 -33.95 -28.63
N VAL A 536 -26.44 -32.65 -28.86
CA VAL A 536 -25.69 -31.67 -28.06
C VAL A 536 -26.22 -31.55 -26.62
N PHE A 537 -27.52 -31.73 -26.38
CA PHE A 537 -28.11 -31.59 -25.05
C PHE A 537 -27.79 -32.79 -24.15
N VAL A 538 -27.84 -34.01 -24.71
CA VAL A 538 -27.51 -35.24 -24.01
C VAL A 538 -26.01 -35.27 -23.65
N GLU A 539 -25.14 -34.90 -24.60
CA GLU A 539 -23.69 -34.85 -24.36
C GLU A 539 -23.32 -33.80 -23.28
N LYS A 540 -24.03 -32.66 -23.21
CA LYS A 540 -23.84 -31.65 -22.15
C LYS A 540 -24.28 -32.15 -20.77
N ALA A 541 -25.41 -32.84 -20.68
CA ALA A 541 -25.91 -33.37 -19.41
C ALA A 541 -25.00 -34.49 -18.88
N GLU A 542 -24.55 -35.40 -19.73
CA GLU A 542 -23.60 -36.46 -19.37
C GLU A 542 -22.24 -35.87 -18.94
N SER A 543 -21.77 -34.83 -19.62
CA SER A 543 -20.53 -34.10 -19.26
C SER A 543 -20.62 -33.40 -17.89
N LEU A 544 -21.79 -32.86 -17.53
CA LEU A 544 -22.01 -32.22 -16.22
C LEU A 544 -22.02 -33.25 -15.09
N VAL A 545 -22.70 -34.38 -15.29
CA VAL A 545 -22.73 -35.48 -14.31
C VAL A 545 -21.35 -36.11 -14.14
N ALA A 546 -20.63 -36.36 -15.24
CA ALA A 546 -19.27 -36.91 -15.19
C ALA A 546 -18.29 -35.99 -14.44
N ARG A 547 -18.39 -34.67 -14.64
CA ARG A 547 -17.56 -33.69 -13.92
C ARG A 547 -17.90 -33.61 -12.43
N ALA A 548 -19.19 -33.66 -12.08
CA ALA A 548 -19.62 -33.69 -10.69
C ALA A 548 -19.12 -34.95 -9.96
N VAL A 549 -19.20 -36.12 -10.59
CA VAL A 549 -18.72 -37.40 -10.05
C VAL A 549 -17.20 -37.42 -9.92
N ALA A 550 -16.46 -36.92 -10.92
CA ALA A 550 -15.00 -36.84 -10.87
C ALA A 550 -14.51 -35.93 -9.73
N ARG A 551 -15.20 -34.80 -9.50
CA ARG A 551 -14.88 -33.87 -8.42
C ARG A 551 -15.16 -34.47 -7.04
N ALA A 552 -16.28 -35.17 -6.88
CA ALA A 552 -16.61 -35.90 -5.65
C ALA A 552 -15.59 -37.02 -5.35
N MET A 553 -15.16 -37.78 -6.37
CA MET A 553 -14.17 -38.85 -6.22
C MET A 553 -12.77 -38.31 -5.86
N ALA A 554 -12.38 -37.15 -6.39
CA ALA A 554 -11.10 -36.51 -6.05
C ALA A 554 -11.05 -35.97 -4.61
N LEU A 555 -12.20 -35.59 -4.05
CA LEU A 555 -12.36 -35.11 -2.68
C LEU A 555 -12.38 -36.23 -1.63
N VAL A 556 -12.88 -37.43 -1.98
CA VAL A 556 -12.93 -38.59 -1.07
C VAL A 556 -11.59 -39.36 -1.03
N GLY A 557 -10.69 -39.10 -1.97
CA GLY A 557 -9.38 -39.75 -2.08
C GLY A 557 -8.21 -39.04 -1.40
N ARG A 558 -8.45 -38.08 -0.49
CA ARG A 558 -7.44 -37.41 0.32
C ARG A 558 -7.63 -37.67 1.80
#